data_AF-A0A1G1D4I9-F1
#
_entry.id   AF-A0A1G1D4I9-F1
#
_cell.length_a   1.000
_cell.length_b   1.000
_cell.length_c   1.000
_cell.angle_alpha   90.00
_cell.angle_beta   90.00
_cell.angle_gamma   90.00
#
_symmetry.space_group_name_H-M   'P 1'
#
loop_
_entity.id
_entity.type
_entity.pdbx_description
1 polymer ?
#
loop_
_entity_poly.entity_id
_entity_poly.type
_entity_poly.pdbx_seq_one_letter_code
_entity_poly.pdbx_strand_id
1 'polypeptide(L)'
;MSIFQDLLKDIPTSVHGYFNDIEAEAKILRFLQKTYLKYSPIKQADENQRAWECSALYFHNTGRQQQAITIIKALYNQILQYQIQANKYVHKGMPLVWLYEFYRAINFKFIADKYMFLTCVEDAIRDKGNFNRKAGVYFRLNFHFGMSDAAINKLGKDLYGLYFKHKKKIVHPEFYLQLYGDSWKNKIPSAEEYNYWDINRFYFDELLKKIYEKIRFDLYEK
;
A
#
# COMPACT_ATOMS: atom_id res chain seq x y z
N MET A 1 23.90 18.86 -2.80
CA MET A 1 22.60 19.06 -3.47
C MET A 1 21.53 18.98 -2.38
N SER A 2 20.54 19.88 -2.35
CA SER A 2 19.51 19.84 -1.31
C SER A 2 18.60 18.63 -1.52
N ILE A 3 18.16 17.95 -0.45
CA ILE A 3 17.22 16.81 -0.53
C ILE A 3 15.97 17.14 -1.37
N PHE A 4 15.51 18.39 -1.30
CA PHE A 4 14.38 18.87 -2.09
C PHE A 4 14.70 18.99 -3.58
N GLN A 5 15.92 19.41 -3.93
CA GLN A 5 16.35 19.44 -5.33
C GLN A 5 16.40 18.03 -5.91
N ASP A 6 16.80 17.03 -5.12
CA ASP A 6 16.83 15.64 -5.56
C ASP A 6 15.41 15.07 -5.76
N LEU A 7 14.48 15.36 -4.85
CA LEU A 7 13.08 14.93 -4.98
C LEU A 7 12.38 15.58 -6.19
N LEU A 8 12.69 16.84 -6.47
CA LEU A 8 12.03 17.57 -7.55
C LEU A 8 12.53 17.19 -8.95
N LYS A 9 13.64 16.45 -9.10
CA LYS A 9 14.17 16.01 -10.41
C LYS A 9 13.21 15.11 -11.17
N ASP A 10 12.52 14.24 -10.45
CA ASP A 10 11.62 13.23 -11.02
C ASP A 10 10.20 13.78 -11.23
N ILE A 11 9.99 15.09 -11.00
CA ILE A 11 8.71 15.78 -11.11
C ILE A 11 8.87 16.91 -12.13
N PRO A 12 7.97 17.06 -13.11
CA PRO A 12 8.08 18.15 -14.08
C PRO A 12 8.16 19.53 -13.43
N THR A 13 9.08 20.36 -13.91
CA THR A 13 9.34 21.72 -13.39
C THR A 13 8.09 22.62 -13.44
N SER A 14 7.20 22.38 -14.40
CA SER A 14 5.93 23.10 -14.55
C SER A 14 4.99 22.98 -13.34
N VAL A 15 5.16 21.96 -12.50
CA VAL A 15 4.32 21.75 -11.30
C VAL A 15 5.05 22.00 -9.99
N HIS A 16 6.34 22.37 -10.01
CA HIS A 16 7.10 22.64 -8.78
C HIS A 16 6.47 23.75 -7.94
N GLY A 17 5.90 24.77 -8.58
CA GLY A 17 5.20 25.86 -7.90
C GLY A 17 3.97 25.41 -7.10
N TYR A 18 3.35 24.27 -7.45
CA TYR A 18 2.17 23.78 -6.75
C TYR A 18 2.48 23.31 -5.33
N PHE A 19 3.73 22.90 -5.04
CA PHE A 19 4.09 22.35 -3.75
C PHE A 19 4.00 23.34 -2.58
N ASN A 20 3.99 24.64 -2.86
CA ASN A 20 3.88 25.70 -1.85
C ASN A 20 2.47 26.32 -1.78
N ASP A 21 1.54 25.79 -2.57
CA ASP A 21 0.16 26.26 -2.63
C ASP A 21 -0.67 25.73 -1.44
N ILE A 22 -1.72 26.46 -1.05
CA ILE A 22 -2.68 26.01 -0.04
C ILE A 22 -3.38 24.72 -0.52
N GLU A 23 -3.66 24.62 -1.83
CA GLU A 23 -4.28 23.45 -2.46
C GLU A 23 -3.25 22.50 -3.08
N ALA A 24 -1.99 22.54 -2.62
CA ALA A 24 -0.88 21.77 -3.18
C ALA A 24 -1.23 20.29 -3.40
N GLU A 25 -1.78 19.64 -2.39
CA GLU A 25 -2.19 18.24 -2.45
C GLU A 25 -3.14 17.96 -3.62
N ALA A 26 -4.21 18.74 -3.75
CA ALA A 26 -5.22 18.54 -4.77
C ALA A 26 -4.66 18.80 -6.18
N LYS A 27 -3.84 19.85 -6.34
CA LYS A 27 -3.21 20.20 -7.62
C LYS A 27 -2.21 19.13 -8.07
N ILE A 28 -1.34 18.70 -7.16
CA ILE A 28 -0.37 17.62 -7.40
C ILE A 28 -1.09 16.31 -7.68
N LEU A 29 -2.10 15.95 -6.89
CA LEU A 29 -2.87 14.72 -7.09
C LEU A 29 -3.52 14.68 -8.47
N ARG A 30 -4.22 15.76 -8.88
CA ARG A 30 -4.84 15.86 -10.21
C ARG A 30 -3.80 15.75 -11.32
N PHE A 31 -2.65 16.39 -11.15
CA PHE A 31 -1.55 16.30 -12.09
C PHE A 31 -1.03 14.85 -12.20
N LEU A 32 -0.72 14.21 -11.08
CA LEU A 32 -0.19 12.86 -11.03
C LEU A 32 -1.17 11.85 -11.65
N GLN A 33 -2.45 11.96 -11.29
CA GLN A 33 -3.50 11.16 -11.89
C GLN A 33 -3.53 11.39 -13.40
N LYS A 34 -3.69 12.63 -13.88
CA LYS A 34 -3.82 12.95 -15.31
C LYS A 34 -2.62 12.51 -16.15
N THR A 35 -1.41 12.70 -15.64
CA THR A 35 -0.15 12.50 -16.38
C THR A 35 0.24 11.03 -16.41
N TYR A 36 0.11 10.33 -15.29
CA TYR A 36 0.55 8.95 -15.14
C TYR A 36 -0.64 7.96 -15.21
N LEU A 37 -1.75 8.37 -15.85
CA LEU A 37 -3.06 7.70 -15.90
C LEU A 37 -3.12 6.40 -16.73
N LYS A 38 -2.00 5.91 -17.25
CA LYS A 38 -1.96 4.61 -17.93
C LYS A 38 -0.84 3.81 -17.32
N TYR A 39 -1.18 2.94 -16.35
CA TYR A 39 -0.28 1.87 -15.95
C TYR A 39 -0.06 0.98 -17.19
N SER A 40 1.00 1.26 -17.94
CA SER A 40 1.51 0.37 -18.97
C SER A 40 2.41 -0.63 -18.27
N PRO A 41 2.07 -1.93 -18.30
CA PRO A 41 2.83 -2.92 -17.57
C PRO A 41 4.19 -3.07 -18.29
N ILE A 42 5.28 -3.01 -17.52
CA ILE A 42 6.57 -3.71 -17.76
C ILE A 42 7.79 -2.87 -18.20
N LYS A 43 7.73 -1.57 -18.53
CA LYS A 43 8.98 -0.77 -18.71
C LYS A 43 9.06 0.62 -18.07
N GLN A 44 7.92 1.23 -17.71
CA GLN A 44 7.85 2.56 -17.09
C GLN A 44 7.37 2.53 -15.63
N ALA A 45 7.37 1.34 -15.02
CA ALA A 45 6.91 1.17 -13.64
C ALA A 45 7.77 1.96 -12.64
N ASP A 46 9.04 2.24 -12.97
CA ASP A 46 9.95 2.96 -12.08
C ASP A 46 9.77 4.48 -12.19
N GLU A 47 9.83 5.07 -13.39
CA GLU A 47 9.70 6.53 -13.57
C GLU A 47 8.31 7.08 -13.19
N ASN A 48 7.25 6.37 -13.58
CA ASN A 48 5.89 6.84 -13.30
C ASN A 48 5.58 6.77 -11.80
N GLN A 49 5.98 5.70 -11.10
CA GLN A 49 5.82 5.60 -9.65
C GLN A 49 6.72 6.58 -8.90
N ARG A 50 7.89 6.88 -9.45
CA ARG A 50 8.86 7.78 -8.83
C ARG A 50 8.32 9.20 -8.67
N ALA A 51 7.58 9.71 -9.64
CA ALA A 51 6.94 11.03 -9.51
C ALA A 51 5.94 11.09 -8.33
N TRP A 52 5.16 10.03 -8.12
CA TRP A 52 4.25 9.91 -6.96
C TRP A 52 5.02 9.83 -5.65
N GLU A 53 6.04 8.97 -5.59
CA GLU A 53 6.90 8.78 -4.44
C GLU A 53 7.59 10.09 -4.05
N CYS A 54 8.25 10.76 -5.01
CA CYS A 54 8.93 12.04 -4.78
C CYS A 54 7.97 13.13 -4.34
N SER A 55 6.76 13.17 -4.88
CA SER A 55 5.73 14.13 -4.46
C SER A 55 5.32 13.91 -3.00
N ALA A 56 5.08 12.66 -2.61
CA ALA A 56 4.73 12.32 -1.24
C ALA A 56 5.91 12.57 -0.28
N LEU A 57 7.13 12.23 -0.69
CA LEU A 57 8.35 12.52 0.07
C LEU A 57 8.57 14.01 0.26
N TYR A 58 8.26 14.86 -0.73
CA TYR A 58 8.31 16.31 -0.55
C TYR A 58 7.37 16.77 0.56
N PHE A 59 6.12 16.30 0.55
CA PHE A 59 5.15 16.62 1.60
C PHE A 59 5.61 16.09 2.97
N HIS A 60 6.10 14.86 3.04
CA HIS A 60 6.63 14.27 4.27
C HIS A 60 7.79 15.08 4.86
N ASN A 61 8.79 15.43 4.03
CA ASN A 61 9.97 16.20 4.46
C ASN A 61 9.66 17.67 4.77
N THR A 62 8.48 18.17 4.39
CA THR A 62 7.99 19.50 4.77
C THR A 62 7.01 19.46 5.95
N GLY A 63 6.90 18.33 6.66
CA GLY A 63 6.03 18.17 7.83
C GLY A 63 4.54 17.98 7.49
N ARG A 64 4.19 17.88 6.21
CA ARG A 64 2.80 17.81 5.73
C ARG A 64 2.38 16.36 5.53
N GLN A 65 2.33 15.62 6.64
CA GLN A 65 2.17 14.16 6.64
C GLN A 65 0.86 13.67 6.03
N GLN A 66 -0.24 14.36 6.30
CA GLN A 66 -1.55 13.97 5.75
C GLN A 66 -1.55 14.06 4.22
N GLN A 67 -0.91 15.09 3.65
CA GLN A 67 -0.80 15.24 2.20
C GLN A 67 0.04 14.10 1.59
N ALA A 68 1.15 13.72 2.25
CA ALA A 68 1.97 12.60 1.83
C ALA A 68 1.18 11.27 1.84
N ILE A 69 0.41 11.03 2.90
CA ILE A 69 -0.47 9.86 3.03
C ILE A 69 -1.53 9.86 1.91
N THR A 70 -2.19 10.99 1.63
CA THR A 70 -3.20 11.04 0.56
C THR A 70 -2.61 10.68 -0.80
N ILE A 71 -1.46 11.25 -1.15
CA ILE A 71 -0.79 10.98 -2.44
C ILE A 71 -0.49 9.48 -2.57
N ILE A 72 0.08 8.84 -1.54
CA ILE A 72 0.42 7.41 -1.61
C ILE A 72 -0.83 6.51 -1.56
N LYS A 73 -1.86 6.84 -0.78
CA LYS A 73 -3.14 6.11 -0.79
C LYS A 73 -3.78 6.16 -2.17
N ALA A 74 -3.71 7.30 -2.85
CA ALA A 74 -4.23 7.44 -4.21
C ALA A 74 -3.44 6.58 -5.22
N LEU A 75 -2.10 6.55 -5.13
CA LEU A 75 -1.27 5.65 -5.94
C LEU A 75 -1.65 4.18 -5.71
N TYR A 76 -1.77 3.75 -4.45
CA TYR A 76 -2.17 2.38 -4.11
C TYR A 76 -3.52 2.01 -4.73
N ASN A 77 -4.52 2.89 -4.60
CA ASN A 77 -5.85 2.73 -5.19
C ASN A 77 -5.80 2.64 -6.72
N GLN A 78 -4.97 3.45 -7.37
CA GLN A 78 -4.82 3.41 -8.82
C GLN A 78 -4.19 2.09 -9.31
N ILE A 79 -3.22 1.55 -8.58
CA ILE A 79 -2.64 0.23 -8.89
C ILE A 79 -3.68 -0.88 -8.74
N LEU A 80 -4.49 -0.84 -7.68
CA LEU A 80 -5.57 -1.81 -7.47
C LEU A 80 -6.60 -1.74 -8.59
N GLN A 81 -7.05 -0.53 -8.95
CA GLN A 81 -7.99 -0.32 -10.04
C GLN A 81 -7.46 -0.92 -11.34
N TYR A 82 -6.19 -0.64 -11.67
CA TYR A 82 -5.57 -1.21 -12.87
C TYR A 82 -5.48 -2.73 -12.80
N GLN A 83 -5.04 -3.31 -11.69
CA GLN A 83 -4.94 -4.76 -11.52
C GLN A 83 -6.31 -5.45 -11.72
N ILE A 84 -7.39 -4.85 -11.20
CA ILE A 84 -8.77 -5.32 -11.41
C ILE A 84 -9.13 -5.26 -12.90
N GLN A 85 -8.93 -4.11 -13.54
CA GLN A 85 -9.31 -3.90 -14.95
C GLN A 85 -8.51 -4.78 -15.92
N ALA A 86 -7.21 -4.92 -15.68
CA ALA A 86 -6.30 -5.72 -16.50
C ALA A 86 -6.33 -7.22 -16.15
N ASN A 87 -7.03 -7.60 -15.06
CA ASN A 87 -7.05 -8.95 -14.50
C ASN A 87 -5.63 -9.56 -14.38
N LYS A 88 -4.68 -8.74 -13.96
CA LYS A 88 -3.25 -9.09 -13.95
C LYS A 88 -2.61 -8.58 -12.69
N TYR A 89 -1.95 -9.46 -11.94
CA TYR A 89 -1.20 -9.09 -10.75
C TYR A 89 -0.20 -7.96 -11.03
N VAL A 90 -0.24 -6.93 -10.20
CA VAL A 90 0.73 -5.84 -10.14
C VAL A 90 1.21 -5.72 -8.72
N HIS A 91 2.53 -5.72 -8.53
CA HIS A 91 3.12 -5.59 -7.20
C HIS A 91 2.82 -4.20 -6.62
N LYS A 92 2.41 -4.17 -5.35
CA LYS A 92 1.95 -2.96 -4.64
C LYS A 92 2.85 -2.59 -3.45
N GLY A 93 4.03 -3.20 -3.32
CA GLY A 93 4.85 -3.08 -2.12
C GLY A 93 5.36 -1.67 -1.85
N MET A 94 5.75 -0.90 -2.89
CA MET A 94 6.27 0.47 -2.71
C MET A 94 5.28 1.38 -1.97
N PRO A 95 4.03 1.60 -2.45
CA PRO A 95 3.10 2.46 -1.72
C PRO A 95 2.73 1.91 -0.34
N LEU A 96 2.67 0.58 -0.16
CA LEU A 96 2.38 -0.01 1.15
C LEU A 96 3.51 0.25 2.16
N VAL A 97 4.78 0.20 1.74
CA VAL A 97 5.93 0.56 2.58
C VAL A 97 5.85 2.03 2.98
N TRP A 98 5.56 2.94 2.05
CA TRP A 98 5.46 4.36 2.40
C TRP A 98 4.30 4.66 3.33
N LEU A 99 3.16 3.98 3.19
CA LEU A 99 2.07 4.10 4.17
C LEU A 99 2.53 3.63 5.55
N TYR A 100 3.27 2.52 5.64
CA TYR A 100 3.89 2.10 6.91
C TYR A 100 4.78 3.20 7.50
N GLU A 101 5.71 3.76 6.72
CA GLU A 101 6.64 4.79 7.21
C GLU A 101 5.92 6.07 7.63
N PHE A 102 4.95 6.54 6.84
CA PHE A 102 4.24 7.79 7.13
C PHE A 102 3.32 7.67 8.35
N TYR A 103 2.58 6.57 8.50
CA TYR A 103 1.77 6.35 9.70
C TYR A 103 2.65 6.16 10.94
N ARG A 104 3.80 5.50 10.80
CA ARG A 104 4.78 5.38 11.89
C ARG A 104 5.36 6.74 12.29
N ALA A 105 5.63 7.63 11.34
CA ALA A 105 6.15 8.97 11.60
C ALA A 105 5.20 9.86 12.42
N ILE A 106 3.89 9.57 12.38
CA ILE A 106 2.86 10.24 13.20
C ILE A 106 2.39 9.39 14.40
N ASN A 107 3.17 8.36 14.79
CA ASN A 107 2.89 7.46 15.92
C ASN A 107 1.59 6.64 15.81
N PHE A 108 1.05 6.46 14.61
CA PHE A 108 -0.11 5.61 14.36
C PHE A 108 0.34 4.18 14.11
N LYS A 109 0.79 3.52 15.19
CA LYS A 109 1.42 2.20 15.15
C LYS A 109 0.48 1.10 14.64
N PHE A 110 -0.77 1.07 15.06
CA PHE A 110 -1.72 0.05 14.64
C PHE A 110 -1.96 0.10 13.13
N ILE A 111 -2.11 1.30 12.58
CA ILE A 111 -2.27 1.51 11.14
C ILE A 111 -0.96 1.18 10.40
N ALA A 112 0.18 1.61 10.93
CA ALA A 112 1.47 1.30 10.35
C ALA A 112 1.70 -0.22 10.27
N ASP A 113 1.49 -0.96 11.37
CA ASP A 113 1.67 -2.41 11.44
C ASP A 113 0.78 -3.12 10.40
N LYS A 114 -0.46 -2.65 10.18
CA LYS A 114 -1.31 -3.13 9.08
C LYS A 114 -0.61 -2.98 7.73
N TYR A 115 -0.12 -1.79 7.38
CA TYR A 115 0.53 -1.59 6.07
C TYR A 115 1.85 -2.36 5.92
N MET A 116 2.57 -2.56 7.02
CA MET A 116 3.74 -3.45 7.05
C MET A 116 3.34 -4.90 6.75
N PHE A 117 2.24 -5.38 7.33
CA PHE A 117 1.72 -6.71 7.04
C PHE A 117 1.35 -6.85 5.56
N LEU A 118 0.62 -5.87 4.99
CA LEU A 118 0.24 -5.88 3.59
C LEU A 118 1.47 -5.85 2.66
N THR A 119 2.51 -5.12 3.05
CA THR A 119 3.82 -5.15 2.36
C THR A 119 4.40 -6.56 2.37
N CYS A 120 4.38 -7.26 3.52
CA CYS A 120 4.89 -8.62 3.64
C CYS A 120 4.12 -9.58 2.74
N VAL A 121 2.80 -9.41 2.59
CA VAL A 121 1.98 -10.20 1.66
C VAL A 121 2.47 -10.00 0.22
N GLU A 122 2.59 -8.75 -0.23
CA GLU A 122 3.04 -8.43 -1.60
C GLU A 122 4.45 -8.95 -1.89
N ASP A 123 5.39 -8.76 -0.96
CA ASP A 123 6.76 -9.23 -1.13
C ASP A 123 6.87 -10.76 -1.04
N ALA A 124 6.04 -11.43 -0.23
CA ALA A 124 6.00 -12.89 -0.20
C ALA A 124 5.47 -13.47 -1.52
N ILE A 125 4.51 -12.80 -2.16
CA ILE A 125 4.00 -13.20 -3.47
C ILE A 125 5.07 -13.00 -4.55
N ARG A 126 5.71 -11.83 -4.58
CA ARG A 126 6.79 -11.50 -5.54
C ARG A 126 7.97 -12.46 -5.42
N ASP A 127 8.42 -12.70 -4.19
CA ASP A 127 9.64 -13.46 -3.89
C ASP A 127 9.35 -14.95 -3.65
N LYS A 128 8.14 -15.42 -3.97
CA LYS A 128 7.70 -16.81 -3.89
C LYS A 128 7.95 -17.44 -2.50
N GLY A 129 7.64 -16.67 -1.47
CA GLY A 129 7.73 -17.06 -0.05
C GLY A 129 9.12 -16.95 0.57
N ASN A 130 10.13 -16.51 -0.19
CA ASN A 130 11.49 -16.33 0.32
C ASN A 130 11.87 -14.85 0.30
N PHE A 131 11.58 -14.12 1.38
CA PHE A 131 11.90 -12.69 1.45
C PHE A 131 13.37 -12.43 1.13
N ASN A 132 13.60 -11.51 0.19
CA ASN A 132 14.95 -11.09 -0.14
C ASN A 132 15.61 -10.41 1.07
N ARG A 133 16.71 -10.98 1.57
CA ARG A 133 17.47 -10.46 2.73
C ARG A 133 18.05 -9.06 2.50
N LYS A 134 18.19 -8.64 1.25
CA LYS A 134 18.65 -7.29 0.87
C LYS A 134 17.48 -6.30 0.71
N ALA A 135 16.23 -6.77 0.73
CA ALA A 135 15.07 -5.91 0.60
C ALA A 135 14.73 -5.21 1.92
N GLY A 136 14.18 -4.01 1.82
CA GLY A 136 13.81 -3.20 2.98
C GLY A 136 12.79 -3.89 3.91
N VAL A 137 11.94 -4.77 3.39
CA VAL A 137 10.96 -5.54 4.19
C VAL A 137 11.65 -6.42 5.24
N TYR A 138 12.77 -7.06 4.88
CA TYR A 138 13.49 -7.98 5.76
C TYR A 138 14.05 -7.24 6.97
N PHE A 139 14.73 -6.12 6.72
CA PHE A 139 15.30 -5.28 7.76
C PHE A 139 14.24 -4.69 8.68
N ARG A 140 13.07 -4.31 8.16
CA ARG A 140 11.96 -3.82 8.98
C ARG A 140 11.44 -4.91 9.91
N LEU A 141 11.22 -6.12 9.41
CA LEU A 141 10.76 -7.25 10.23
C LEU A 141 11.78 -7.62 11.31
N ASN A 142 13.08 -7.62 10.96
CA ASN A 142 14.12 -7.93 11.93
C ASN A 142 14.29 -6.81 12.98
N PHE A 143 14.50 -5.56 12.55
CA PHE A 143 14.84 -4.46 13.46
C PHE A 143 13.65 -3.80 14.14
N HIS A 144 12.50 -3.68 13.48
CA HIS A 144 11.32 -3.01 14.06
C HIS A 144 10.34 -3.97 14.72
N PHE A 145 10.33 -5.24 14.30
CA PHE A 145 9.45 -6.28 14.86
C PHE A 145 10.21 -7.36 15.64
N GLY A 146 11.55 -7.31 15.68
CA GLY A 146 12.36 -8.26 16.44
C GLY A 146 12.30 -9.70 15.91
N MET A 147 11.91 -9.90 14.65
CA MET A 147 11.73 -11.24 14.10
C MET A 147 13.08 -11.89 13.76
N SER A 148 13.23 -13.16 14.16
CA SER A 148 14.39 -13.98 13.75
C SER A 148 14.31 -14.38 12.28
N ASP A 149 15.46 -14.72 11.68
CA ASP A 149 15.55 -15.27 10.31
C ASP A 149 14.56 -16.43 10.09
N ALA A 150 14.47 -17.35 11.06
CA ALA A 150 13.56 -18.50 10.99
C ALA A 150 12.09 -18.05 10.97
N ALA A 151 11.71 -17.07 11.79
CA ALA A 151 10.36 -16.51 11.82
C ALA A 151 10.01 -15.77 10.52
N ILE A 152 10.94 -14.98 9.99
CA ILE A 152 10.78 -14.25 8.72
C ILE A 152 10.58 -15.24 7.55
N ASN A 153 11.43 -16.28 7.48
CA ASN A 153 11.29 -17.33 6.45
C ASN A 153 9.99 -18.11 6.57
N LYS A 154 9.55 -18.42 7.80
CA LYS A 154 8.26 -19.07 8.03
C LYS A 154 7.11 -18.18 7.56
N LEU A 155 7.12 -16.90 7.93
CA LEU A 155 6.10 -15.93 7.50
C LEU A 155 6.00 -15.86 5.97
N GLY A 156 7.12 -15.76 5.26
CA GLY A 156 7.12 -15.72 3.81
C GLY A 156 6.48 -16.97 3.19
N LYS A 157 6.89 -18.16 3.65
CA LYS A 157 6.33 -19.44 3.18
C LYS A 157 4.84 -19.56 3.46
N ASP A 158 4.40 -19.15 4.65
CA ASP A 158 3.01 -19.19 5.06
C ASP A 158 2.13 -18.29 4.18
N LEU A 159 2.54 -17.04 3.98
CA LEU A 159 1.82 -16.07 3.14
C LEU A 159 1.78 -16.51 1.67
N TYR A 160 2.88 -17.07 1.15
CA TYR A 160 2.92 -17.61 -0.20
C TYR A 160 2.11 -18.90 -0.35
N GLY A 161 2.08 -19.76 0.67
CA GLY A 161 1.23 -20.96 0.69
C GLY A 161 -0.26 -20.61 0.63
N LEU A 162 -0.68 -19.58 1.36
CA LEU A 162 -2.04 -19.02 1.23
C LEU A 162 -2.31 -18.49 -0.18
N TYR A 163 -1.28 -17.93 -0.84
CA TYR A 163 -1.45 -17.43 -2.20
C TYR A 163 -1.91 -18.53 -3.16
N PHE A 164 -1.32 -19.72 -3.07
CA PHE A 164 -1.75 -20.86 -3.87
C PHE A 164 -3.18 -21.33 -3.59
N LYS A 165 -3.57 -21.36 -2.31
CA LYS A 165 -4.91 -21.81 -1.89
C LYS A 165 -6.02 -20.87 -2.36
N HIS A 166 -5.71 -19.59 -2.55
CA HIS A 166 -6.71 -18.55 -2.84
C HIS A 166 -6.42 -17.73 -4.10
N LYS A 167 -5.66 -18.25 -5.08
CA LYS A 167 -5.18 -17.53 -6.28
C LYS A 167 -6.19 -16.57 -6.94
N LYS A 168 -7.48 -16.91 -7.00
CA LYS A 168 -8.53 -16.07 -7.61
C LYS A 168 -8.97 -14.86 -6.76
N LYS A 169 -8.65 -14.82 -5.46
CA LYS A 169 -9.09 -13.80 -4.49
C LYS A 169 -8.01 -12.75 -4.17
N ILE A 170 -6.81 -12.88 -4.74
CA ILE A 170 -5.62 -12.12 -4.28
C ILE A 170 -5.42 -10.88 -5.15
N VAL A 171 -6.52 -10.22 -5.43
CA VAL A 171 -6.51 -8.86 -5.94
C VAL A 171 -6.23 -7.89 -4.77
N HIS A 172 -6.68 -8.23 -3.56
CA HIS A 172 -6.58 -7.38 -2.39
C HIS A 172 -5.71 -8.02 -1.31
N PRO A 173 -4.52 -7.47 -1.01
CA PRO A 173 -3.70 -7.89 0.13
C PRO A 173 -4.49 -7.89 1.45
N GLU A 174 -5.48 -7.01 1.57
CA GLU A 174 -6.37 -6.89 2.73
C GLU A 174 -7.14 -8.19 3.04
N PHE A 175 -7.33 -9.07 2.05
CA PHE A 175 -7.89 -10.40 2.28
C PHE A 175 -7.11 -11.20 3.33
N TYR A 176 -5.78 -11.05 3.36
CA TYR A 176 -4.93 -11.74 4.32
C TYR A 176 -5.14 -11.26 5.76
N LEU A 177 -5.62 -10.03 5.98
CA LEU A 177 -5.94 -9.53 7.31
C LEU A 177 -7.09 -10.30 7.96
N GLN A 178 -7.95 -10.95 7.18
CA GLN A 178 -9.00 -11.82 7.73
C GLN A 178 -8.46 -13.17 8.21
N LEU A 179 -7.40 -13.67 7.57
CA LEU A 179 -6.83 -14.99 7.84
C LEU A 179 -5.71 -14.95 8.88
N TYR A 180 -4.87 -13.92 8.82
CA TYR A 180 -3.67 -13.75 9.65
C TYR A 180 -3.80 -12.61 10.66
N GLY A 181 -4.86 -11.81 10.56
CA GLY A 181 -5.04 -10.61 11.35
C GLY A 181 -4.79 -10.85 12.82
N ASP A 182 -5.39 -11.89 13.41
CA ASP A 182 -5.36 -12.07 14.86
C ASP A 182 -3.96 -12.36 15.41
N SER A 183 -3.06 -12.92 14.58
CA SER A 183 -1.65 -13.13 14.94
C SER A 183 -0.78 -11.87 14.85
N TRP A 184 -1.23 -10.84 14.11
CA TRP A 184 -0.56 -9.54 13.97
C TRP A 184 -1.27 -8.42 14.76
N LYS A 185 -2.53 -8.62 15.16
CA LYS A 185 -3.44 -7.67 15.84
C LYS A 185 -3.27 -7.58 17.36
N ASN A 186 -2.12 -7.95 17.93
CA ASN A 186 -1.90 -7.84 19.39
C ASN A 186 -1.82 -6.39 19.91
N LYS A 187 -2.42 -5.43 19.22
CA LYS A 187 -2.45 -4.01 19.58
C LYS A 187 -3.85 -3.47 19.37
N ILE A 188 -4.37 -2.80 20.39
CA ILE A 188 -5.62 -2.06 20.34
C ILE A 188 -5.28 -0.68 19.73
N PRO A 189 -5.99 -0.22 18.69
CA PRO A 189 -5.78 1.13 18.15
C PRO A 189 -6.06 2.19 19.22
N SER A 190 -5.34 3.31 19.17
CA SER A 190 -5.75 4.48 19.93
C SER A 190 -7.07 5.05 19.40
N ALA A 191 -7.76 5.87 20.20
CA ALA A 191 -8.98 6.56 19.76
C ALA A 191 -8.71 7.45 18.52
N GLU A 192 -7.54 8.08 18.46
CA GLU A 192 -7.12 8.87 17.30
C GLU A 192 -6.92 7.99 16.07
N GLU A 193 -6.19 6.87 16.20
CA GLU A 193 -5.98 5.94 15.09
C GLU A 193 -7.30 5.39 14.54
N TYR A 194 -8.29 5.18 15.39
CA TYR A 194 -9.61 4.73 14.96
C TYR A 194 -10.25 5.68 13.94
N ASN A 195 -10.06 6.99 14.08
CA ASN A 195 -10.56 7.99 13.13
C ASN A 195 -9.85 7.96 11.77
N TYR A 196 -8.66 7.36 11.70
CA TYR A 196 -7.87 7.21 10.47
C TYR A 196 -7.88 5.78 9.93
N TRP A 197 -8.54 4.85 10.64
CA TRP A 197 -8.69 3.49 10.21
C TRP A 197 -9.62 3.42 9.00
N ASP A 198 -9.06 2.98 7.88
CA ASP A 198 -9.76 2.91 6.60
C ASP A 198 -9.67 1.49 6.03
N ILE A 199 -10.75 1.01 5.42
CA ILE A 199 -10.78 -0.24 4.68
C ILE A 199 -10.68 0.13 3.20
N ASN A 200 -9.75 -0.51 2.48
CA ASN A 200 -9.62 -0.26 1.06
C ASN A 200 -10.96 -0.45 0.34
N ARG A 201 -11.45 0.60 -0.32
CA ARG A 201 -12.79 0.62 -0.94
C ARG A 201 -13.00 -0.51 -1.93
N PHE A 202 -12.00 -0.83 -2.75
CA PHE A 202 -12.12 -1.92 -3.72
C PHE A 202 -12.31 -3.28 -3.04
N TYR A 203 -11.60 -3.50 -1.93
CA TYR A 203 -11.78 -4.71 -1.13
C TYR A 203 -13.14 -4.74 -0.43
N PHE A 204 -13.59 -3.60 0.11
CA PHE A 204 -14.92 -3.47 0.71
C PHE A 204 -16.04 -3.75 -0.30
N ASP A 205 -15.95 -3.21 -1.51
CA ASP A 205 -16.90 -3.46 -2.59
C ASP A 205 -16.94 -4.96 -2.97
N GLU A 206 -15.79 -5.64 -2.99
CA GLU A 206 -15.73 -7.09 -3.20
C GLU A 206 -16.42 -7.88 -2.06
N LEU A 207 -16.23 -7.46 -0.81
CA LEU A 207 -16.89 -8.07 0.35
C LEU A 207 -18.41 -7.87 0.29
N LEU A 208 -18.87 -6.66 -0.01
CA LEU A 208 -20.29 -6.34 -0.17
C LEU A 208 -20.93 -7.19 -1.27
N LYS A 209 -20.26 -7.34 -2.41
CA LYS A 209 -20.75 -8.17 -3.52
C LYS A 209 -20.97 -9.63 -3.08
N LYS A 210 -20.01 -10.20 -2.33
CA LYS A 210 -20.13 -11.57 -1.79
C LYS A 210 -21.28 -11.72 -0.80
N ILE A 211 -21.47 -10.73 0.07
CA ILE A 211 -22.58 -10.72 1.04
C ILE A 211 -23.91 -10.67 0.29
N TYR A 212 -24.03 -9.80 -0.71
CA TYR A 212 -25.24 -9.67 -1.53
C TYR A 212 -25.56 -10.97 -2.28
N GLU A 213 -24.58 -11.60 -2.92
CA GLU A 213 -24.74 -12.89 -3.60
C GLU A 213 -25.22 -13.99 -2.64
N LYS A 214 -24.66 -14.05 -1.43
CA LYS A 214 -25.08 -15.00 -0.40
C LYS A 214 -26.52 -14.77 0.05
N ILE A 215 -26.89 -13.53 0.38
CA ILE A 215 -28.25 -13.18 0.80
C ILE A 215 -29.25 -13.50 -0.31
N ARG A 216 -28.91 -13.20 -1.57
CA ARG A 216 -29.77 -13.50 -2.71
C ARG A 216 -30.00 -15.01 -2.87
N PHE A 217 -28.95 -15.81 -2.76
CA PHE A 217 -29.05 -17.27 -2.81
C PHE A 217 -29.95 -17.81 -1.68
N ASP A 218 -29.76 -17.33 -0.46
CA ASP A 218 -30.52 -17.78 0.71
C ASP A 218 -32.01 -17.39 0.68
N LEU A 219 -32.36 -16.28 0.01
CA LEU A 219 -33.74 -15.75 -0.05
C LEU A 219 -34.55 -16.17 -1.29
N TYR A 220 -33.89 -16.48 -2.42
CA TYR A 220 -34.57 -16.66 -3.71
C TYR A 220 -34.29 -17.99 -4.42
N GLU A 221 -33.36 -18.80 -3.92
CA GLU A 221 -32.99 -20.10 -4.53
C GLU A 221 -33.16 -21.30 -3.57
N LYS A 222 -33.98 -21.13 -2.52
CA LYS A 222 -34.56 -22.22 -1.71
C LYS A 222 -36.06 -22.32 -1.99
#